data_AF-A0A132Z1J8-F1
#
_entry.id   AF-A0A132Z1J8-F1
#
_cell.length_a   1.000
_cell.length_b   1.000
_cell.length_c   1.000
_cell.angle_alpha   90.00
_cell.angle_beta   90.00
_cell.angle_gamma   90.00
#
_symmetry.space_group_name_H-M   'P 1'
#
loop_
_entity.id
_entity.type
_entity.pdbx_description
1 polymer ?
#
loop_
_entity_poly.entity_id
_entity_poly.type
_entity_poly.pdbx_seq_one_letter_code
_entity_poly.pdbx_strand_id
1 'polypeptide(L)'
;MSIKETTQITRQLNAIYKAAHLLQEHFVDKKVSFVGEVSTVAIIFSTTNFMHLCGIDYRRGTHLFFQDALDRKINLQDIQIKTDGTTFQKLQVIGSLDLLLGKHISIVGRGVYSSLRYDAAIRTRKKILALSLKQNGLIYIPISLLNLSSKEIGPGQKVTGIFSEDLTSGELKMIMEVID
;
A
#
# COMPACT_ATOMS: atom_id res chain seq x y z
N MET A 1 -18.54 -1.34 16.64
CA MET A 1 -18.40 -2.48 15.72
C MET A 1 -19.26 -3.62 16.21
N SER A 2 -19.95 -4.31 15.32
CA SER A 2 -20.71 -5.53 15.62
C SER A 2 -19.75 -6.71 15.91
N ILE A 3 -20.27 -7.78 16.53
CA ILE A 3 -19.51 -9.02 16.78
C ILE A 3 -18.91 -9.59 15.48
N LYS A 4 -19.67 -9.51 14.38
CA LYS A 4 -19.23 -9.97 13.06
C LYS A 4 -18.03 -9.16 12.55
N GLU A 5 -18.09 -7.83 12.64
CA GLU A 5 -17.00 -6.94 12.23
C GLU A 5 -15.75 -7.15 13.09
N THR A 6 -15.92 -7.25 14.41
CA THR A 6 -14.82 -7.54 15.34
C THR A 6 -14.14 -8.85 14.96
N THR A 7 -14.91 -9.92 14.72
CA THR A 7 -14.36 -11.22 14.30
C THR A 7 -13.61 -11.13 12.98
N GLN A 8 -14.14 -10.38 12.01
CA GLN A 8 -13.49 -10.19 10.71
C GLN A 8 -12.17 -9.44 10.84
N ILE A 9 -12.11 -8.36 11.63
CA ILE A 9 -10.87 -7.62 11.87
C ILE A 9 -9.85 -8.47 12.61
N THR A 10 -10.26 -9.20 13.66
CA THR A 10 -9.36 -10.07 14.42
C THR A 10 -8.64 -11.06 13.52
N ARG A 11 -9.34 -11.65 12.54
CA ARG A 11 -8.74 -12.56 11.54
C ARG A 11 -7.71 -11.89 10.63
N GLN A 12 -7.78 -10.57 10.46
CA GLN A 12 -6.89 -9.79 9.61
C GLN A 12 -5.73 -9.14 10.36
N LEU A 13 -5.70 -9.18 11.70
CA LEU A 13 -4.63 -8.55 12.50
C LEU A 13 -3.24 -9.02 12.08
N ASN A 14 -3.05 -10.32 11.87
CA ASN A 14 -1.75 -10.84 11.40
C ASN A 14 -1.35 -10.29 10.04
N ALA A 15 -2.30 -10.06 9.13
CA ALA A 15 -2.03 -9.45 7.83
C ALA A 15 -1.66 -7.97 7.97
N ILE A 16 -2.35 -7.24 8.85
CA ILE A 16 -2.04 -5.84 9.19
C ILE A 16 -0.62 -5.74 9.77
N TYR A 17 -0.27 -6.58 10.75
CA TYR A 17 1.07 -6.58 11.35
C TYR A 17 2.17 -6.86 10.33
N LYS A 18 1.99 -7.85 9.47
CA LYS A 18 2.94 -8.16 8.39
C LYS A 18 3.12 -6.98 7.43
N ALA A 19 2.02 -6.34 7.04
CA ALA A 19 2.07 -5.16 6.16
C ALA A 19 2.80 -3.98 6.83
N ALA A 20 2.59 -3.76 8.13
CA ALA A 20 3.30 -2.71 8.87
C ALA A 20 4.82 -2.94 8.86
N HIS A 21 5.27 -4.16 9.16
CA HIS A 21 6.70 -4.51 9.13
C HIS A 21 7.29 -4.39 7.73
N LEU A 22 6.59 -4.83 6.68
CA LEU A 22 7.03 -4.68 5.30
C LEU A 22 7.24 -3.20 4.91
N LEU A 23 6.28 -2.34 5.29
CA LEU A 23 6.38 -0.91 5.04
C LEU A 23 7.52 -0.26 5.83
N GLN A 24 7.70 -0.65 7.10
CA GLN A 24 8.82 -0.21 7.93
C GLN A 24 10.17 -0.58 7.32
N GLU A 25 10.29 -1.80 6.81
CA GLU A 25 11.53 -2.30 6.22
C GLU A 25 11.86 -1.61 4.89
N HIS A 26 10.89 -1.52 3.98
CA HIS A 26 11.18 -1.17 2.59
C HIS A 26 10.83 0.27 2.19
N PHE A 27 9.95 0.95 2.94
CA PHE A 27 9.39 2.25 2.52
C PHE A 27 9.61 3.39 3.52
N VAL A 28 9.63 3.11 4.83
CA VAL A 28 9.91 4.15 5.83
C VAL A 28 11.35 4.64 5.66
N ASP A 29 11.48 5.97 5.68
CA ASP A 29 12.71 6.74 5.45
C ASP A 29 13.39 6.47 4.10
N LYS A 30 12.62 5.98 3.12
CA LYS A 30 13.13 5.60 1.79
C LYS A 30 12.29 6.21 0.68
N LYS A 31 12.95 6.54 -0.44
CA LYS A 31 12.31 6.79 -1.73
C LYS A 31 12.37 5.50 -2.55
N VAL A 32 11.22 4.90 -2.83
CA VAL A 32 11.13 3.64 -3.58
C VAL A 32 10.71 3.92 -5.02
N SER A 33 11.62 3.70 -5.97
CA SER A 33 11.42 3.98 -7.39
C SER A 33 11.08 2.72 -8.17
N PHE A 34 9.92 2.74 -8.82
CA PHE A 34 9.45 1.72 -9.75
C PHE A 34 9.78 2.19 -11.16
N VAL A 35 10.71 1.51 -11.82
CA VAL A 35 11.13 1.83 -13.19
C VAL A 35 10.34 0.97 -14.16
N GLY A 36 9.59 1.61 -15.04
CA GLY A 36 8.93 0.95 -16.17
C GLY A 36 9.59 1.28 -17.50
N GLU A 37 9.08 0.66 -18.56
CA GLU A 37 9.58 0.83 -19.94
C GLU A 37 9.47 2.29 -20.46
N VAL A 38 8.47 3.04 -19.97
CA VAL A 38 8.14 4.39 -20.47
C VAL A 38 8.25 5.44 -19.36
N SER A 39 8.09 5.06 -18.10
CA SER A 39 8.08 6.02 -16.99
C SER A 39 8.59 5.42 -15.69
N THR A 40 9.09 6.27 -14.80
CA THR A 40 9.42 5.91 -13.42
C THR A 40 8.44 6.55 -12.44
N VAL A 41 8.04 5.79 -11.42
CA VAL A 41 7.22 6.26 -10.31
C VAL A 41 8.02 6.14 -9.01
N ALA A 42 8.40 7.27 -8.43
CA ALA A 42 9.08 7.33 -7.13
C ALA A 42 8.09 7.56 -6.00
N ILE A 43 8.05 6.66 -5.03
CA ILE A 43 7.11 6.67 -3.91
C ILE A 43 7.84 7.08 -2.63
N ILE A 44 7.25 8.00 -1.88
CA ILE A 44 7.60 8.22 -0.46
C ILE A 44 6.36 7.88 0.38
N PHE A 45 6.56 6.99 1.33
CA PHE A 45 5.53 6.58 2.27
C PHE A 45 5.67 7.33 3.58
N SER A 46 4.57 7.89 4.07
CA SER A 46 4.46 8.35 5.45
C SER A 46 3.79 7.26 6.28
N THR A 47 4.21 7.08 7.53
CA THR A 47 3.54 6.15 8.47
C THR A 47 2.06 6.50 8.66
N THR A 48 1.69 7.77 8.45
CA THR A 48 0.29 8.21 8.46
C THR A 48 -0.56 7.63 7.33
N ASN A 49 0.06 7.18 6.23
CA ASN A 49 -0.65 6.51 5.14
C ASN A 49 -1.11 5.10 5.50
N PHE A 50 -0.48 4.43 6.49
CA PHE A 50 -0.77 3.03 6.83
C PHE A 50 -2.25 2.79 7.15
N MET A 51 -2.83 3.66 7.98
CA MET A 51 -4.24 3.61 8.38
C MET A 51 -5.18 3.63 7.17
N HIS A 52 -4.87 4.47 6.17
CA HIS A 52 -5.63 4.54 4.92
C HIS A 52 -5.49 3.29 4.06
N LEU A 53 -4.32 2.62 4.08
CA LEU A 53 -4.11 1.34 3.38
C LEU A 53 -4.90 0.20 4.04
N CYS A 54 -5.00 0.18 5.36
CA CYS A 54 -5.82 -0.78 6.10
C CYS A 54 -7.32 -0.49 6.02
N GLY A 55 -7.71 0.74 5.66
CA GLY A 55 -9.11 1.10 5.49
C GLY A 55 -9.88 1.21 6.81
N ILE A 56 -9.21 1.48 7.92
CA ILE A 56 -9.82 1.64 9.23
C ILE A 56 -9.55 3.04 9.76
N ASP A 57 -10.37 3.52 10.69
CA ASP A 57 -10.04 4.68 11.51
C ASP A 57 -9.60 4.20 12.90
N TYR A 58 -8.53 4.79 13.44
CA TYR A 58 -7.98 4.43 14.75
C TYR A 58 -8.09 5.62 15.70
N ARG A 59 -8.82 5.48 16.81
CA ARG A 59 -9.15 6.59 17.72
C ARG A 59 -7.92 7.30 18.30
N ARG A 60 -6.83 6.56 18.48
CA ARG A 60 -5.56 7.08 19.00
C ARG A 60 -4.72 7.78 17.92
N GLY A 61 -5.18 7.81 16.68
CA GLY A 61 -4.51 8.48 15.57
C GLY A 61 -3.63 7.58 14.72
N THR A 62 -3.24 8.10 13.56
CA THR A 62 -2.54 7.35 12.50
C THR A 62 -1.13 6.90 12.90
N HIS A 63 -0.36 7.76 13.57
CA HIS A 63 0.99 7.42 14.02
C HIS A 63 0.97 6.27 15.04
N LEU A 64 0.09 6.35 16.04
CA LEU A 64 -0.05 5.29 17.03
C LEU A 64 -0.60 4.01 16.41
N PHE A 65 -1.46 4.09 15.40
CA PHE A 65 -1.91 2.90 14.69
C PHE A 65 -0.76 2.12 14.05
N PHE A 66 0.16 2.82 13.38
CA PHE A 66 1.33 2.17 12.77
C PHE A 66 2.26 1.58 13.83
N GLN A 67 2.54 2.32 14.91
CA GLN A 67 3.37 1.84 16.01
C GLN A 67 2.77 0.61 16.71
N ASP A 68 1.48 0.65 17.05
CA ASP A 68 0.79 -0.48 17.67
C ASP A 68 0.72 -1.69 16.72
N ALA A 69 0.71 -1.47 15.40
CA ALA A 69 0.80 -2.55 14.43
C ALA A 69 2.19 -3.22 14.44
N LEU A 70 3.27 -2.43 14.51
CA LEU A 70 4.64 -2.95 14.64
C LEU A 70 4.84 -3.71 15.95
N ASP A 71 4.28 -3.19 17.04
CA ASP A 71 4.38 -3.81 18.37
C ASP A 71 3.38 -4.98 18.57
N ARG A 72 2.51 -5.22 17.59
CA ARG A 72 1.39 -6.19 17.66
C ARG A 72 0.43 -5.95 18.83
N LYS A 73 0.20 -4.68 19.16
CA LYS A 73 -0.62 -4.18 20.28
C LYS A 73 -1.86 -3.42 19.84
N ILE A 74 -2.34 -3.61 18.60
CA ILE A 74 -3.57 -2.96 18.14
C ILE A 74 -4.74 -3.35 19.05
N ASN A 75 -5.30 -2.35 19.73
CA ASN A 75 -6.52 -2.51 20.51
C ASN A 75 -7.75 -2.42 19.60
N LEU A 76 -8.55 -3.49 19.55
CA LEU A 76 -9.77 -3.55 18.73
C LEU A 76 -10.81 -2.50 19.14
N GLN A 77 -10.83 -2.06 20.41
CA GLN A 77 -11.78 -1.05 20.88
C GLN A 77 -11.52 0.33 20.27
N ASP A 78 -10.28 0.57 19.83
CA ASP A 78 -9.86 1.82 19.20
C ASP A 78 -10.09 1.82 17.68
N ILE A 79 -10.48 0.68 17.10
CA ILE A 79 -10.80 0.57 15.68
C ILE A 79 -12.23 1.02 15.40
N GLN A 80 -12.39 1.81 14.34
CA GLN A 80 -13.65 2.19 13.73
C GLN A 80 -13.65 1.76 12.27
N ILE A 81 -14.75 1.14 11.84
CA ILE A 81 -14.99 0.79 10.44
C ILE A 81 -15.38 2.07 9.69
N LYS A 82 -14.73 2.32 8.55
CA LYS A 82 -15.07 3.47 7.71
C LYS A 82 -16.47 3.29 7.11
N THR A 83 -17.22 4.38 7.04
CA THR A 83 -18.58 4.42 6.50
C THR A 83 -18.63 4.31 4.97
N ASP A 84 -17.50 4.47 4.29
CA ASP A 84 -17.36 4.37 2.83
C ASP A 84 -17.42 2.93 2.29
N GLY A 85 -17.53 1.92 3.17
CA GLY A 85 -17.64 0.52 2.79
C GLY A 85 -16.35 -0.12 2.25
N THR A 86 -15.22 0.59 2.26
CA THR A 86 -13.96 0.11 1.67
C THR A 86 -13.11 -0.71 2.64
N THR A 87 -13.40 -0.66 3.95
CA THR A 87 -12.62 -1.32 5.00
C THR A 87 -12.28 -2.77 4.68
N PHE A 88 -13.30 -3.62 4.50
CA PHE A 88 -13.07 -5.05 4.28
C PHE A 88 -12.53 -5.36 2.89
N GLN A 89 -12.77 -4.51 1.89
CA GLN A 89 -12.16 -4.66 0.57
C GLN A 89 -10.64 -4.47 0.67
N LYS A 90 -10.17 -3.50 1.44
CA LYS A 90 -8.75 -3.25 1.70
C LYS A 90 -8.12 -4.35 2.53
N LEU A 91 -8.77 -4.76 3.62
CA LEU A 91 -8.28 -5.83 4.48
C LEU A 91 -8.18 -7.19 3.77
N GLN A 92 -8.98 -7.44 2.73
CA GLN A 92 -8.86 -8.68 1.93
C GLN A 92 -7.51 -8.80 1.20
N VAL A 93 -6.83 -7.69 0.91
CA VAL A 93 -5.60 -7.67 0.10
C VAL A 93 -4.38 -7.10 0.83
N ILE A 94 -4.54 -6.58 2.05
CA ILE A 94 -3.43 -5.99 2.83
C ILE A 94 -2.29 -7.00 3.08
N GLY A 95 -2.63 -8.27 3.27
CA GLY A 95 -1.66 -9.35 3.46
C GLY A 95 -0.87 -9.72 2.21
N SER A 96 -1.15 -9.11 1.06
CA SER A 96 -0.47 -9.35 -0.22
C SER A 96 0.34 -8.13 -0.69
N LEU A 97 0.63 -7.18 0.21
CA LEU A 97 1.35 -5.95 -0.11
C LEU A 97 2.79 -6.22 -0.60
N ASP A 98 3.40 -7.30 -0.13
CA ASP A 98 4.72 -7.82 -0.55
C ASP A 98 4.81 -8.08 -2.06
N LEU A 99 3.70 -8.47 -2.69
CA LEU A 99 3.65 -8.71 -4.13
C LEU A 99 3.99 -7.46 -4.96
N LEU A 100 3.82 -6.26 -4.39
CA LEU A 100 4.19 -5.02 -5.05
C LEU A 100 5.71 -4.84 -5.17
N LEU A 101 6.53 -5.60 -4.43
CA LEU A 101 7.98 -5.59 -4.55
C LEU A 101 8.52 -6.73 -5.44
N GLY A 102 7.62 -7.50 -6.07
CA GLY A 102 7.98 -8.65 -6.91
C GLY A 102 8.10 -8.35 -8.41
N LYS A 103 8.45 -9.39 -9.19
CA LYS A 103 8.67 -9.30 -10.65
C LYS A 103 7.41 -9.12 -11.50
N HIS A 104 6.23 -9.42 -10.94
CA HIS A 104 4.98 -9.46 -11.71
C HIS A 104 4.08 -8.27 -11.41
N ILE A 105 4.61 -7.06 -11.63
CA ILE A 105 3.91 -5.81 -11.38
C ILE A 105 3.91 -4.89 -12.62
N SER A 106 3.07 -3.88 -12.58
CA SER A 106 2.90 -2.89 -13.63
C SER A 106 2.64 -1.49 -13.06
N ILE A 107 3.16 -0.48 -13.74
CA ILE A 107 2.80 0.93 -13.52
C ILE A 107 1.59 1.25 -14.39
N VAL A 108 0.54 1.79 -13.77
CA VAL A 108 -0.66 2.31 -14.43
C VAL A 108 -0.67 3.83 -14.29
N GLY A 109 -1.05 4.53 -15.36
CA GLY A 109 -1.20 5.98 -15.36
C GLY A 109 -2.44 6.45 -14.57
N ARG A 110 -2.87 7.69 -14.83
CA ARG A 110 -4.03 8.30 -14.17
C ARG A 110 -5.30 7.47 -14.38
N GLY A 111 -6.15 7.42 -13.36
CA GLY A 111 -7.40 6.68 -13.47
C GLY A 111 -8.36 6.91 -12.31
N VAL A 112 -9.47 6.18 -12.37
CA VAL A 112 -10.53 6.22 -11.36
C VAL A 112 -10.88 4.79 -10.94
N TYR A 113 -10.89 4.53 -9.64
CA TYR A 113 -11.38 3.28 -9.05
C TYR A 113 -12.54 3.60 -8.13
N SER A 114 -13.74 3.21 -8.56
CA SER A 114 -15.01 3.62 -7.93
C SER A 114 -15.13 5.15 -7.91
N SER A 115 -14.99 5.81 -6.77
CA SER A 115 -14.96 7.28 -6.64
C SER A 115 -13.55 7.86 -6.46
N LEU A 116 -12.53 7.01 -6.23
CA LEU A 116 -11.16 7.44 -5.97
C LEU A 116 -10.44 7.76 -7.28
N ARG A 117 -10.01 9.01 -7.43
CA ARG A 117 -9.12 9.46 -8.52
C ARG A 117 -7.67 9.32 -8.07
N TYR A 118 -6.82 8.75 -8.93
CA TYR A 118 -5.39 8.61 -8.68
C TYR A 118 -4.57 9.06 -9.89
N ASP A 119 -3.34 9.49 -9.64
CA ASP A 119 -2.44 9.99 -10.68
C ASP A 119 -1.54 8.88 -11.25
N ALA A 120 -1.31 7.83 -10.47
CA ALA A 120 -0.66 6.59 -10.89
C ALA A 120 -1.08 5.43 -9.98
N ALA A 121 -0.78 4.20 -10.38
CA ALA A 121 -0.88 3.04 -9.49
C ALA A 121 0.20 2.00 -9.80
N ILE A 122 0.72 1.34 -8.76
CA ILE A 122 1.50 0.11 -8.90
C ILE A 122 0.57 -1.06 -8.68
N ARG A 123 0.41 -1.95 -9.67
CA ARG A 123 -0.49 -3.10 -9.56
C ARG A 123 0.21 -4.42 -9.80
N THR A 124 -0.30 -5.48 -9.18
CA THR A 124 0.10 -6.83 -9.57
C THR A 124 -0.52 -7.22 -10.92
N ARG A 125 0.26 -7.90 -11.76
CA ARG A 125 -0.19 -8.36 -13.09
C ARG A 125 -1.31 -9.39 -13.01
N LYS A 126 -1.30 -10.21 -11.96
CA LYS A 126 -2.39 -11.15 -11.62
C LYS A 126 -3.68 -10.47 -11.13
N LYS A 127 -3.73 -9.12 -11.12
CA LYS A 127 -4.91 -8.33 -10.71
C LYS A 127 -5.38 -8.70 -9.30
N ILE A 128 -4.45 -8.84 -8.36
CA ILE A 128 -4.76 -9.09 -6.94
C ILE A 128 -4.99 -7.75 -6.22
N LEU A 129 -4.04 -6.82 -6.35
CA LEU A 129 -4.10 -5.52 -5.71
C LEU A 129 -3.44 -4.42 -6.55
N ALA A 130 -3.76 -3.18 -6.22
CA ALA A 130 -3.01 -2.00 -6.63
C ALA A 130 -2.79 -1.03 -5.47
N LEU A 131 -1.61 -0.42 -5.43
CA LEU A 131 -1.33 0.76 -4.62
C LEU A 131 -1.57 1.99 -5.49
N SER A 132 -2.67 2.70 -5.20
CA SER A 132 -3.00 3.94 -5.88
C SER A 132 -2.27 5.13 -5.26
N LEU A 133 -1.86 6.07 -6.11
CA LEU A 133 -0.92 7.11 -5.78
C LEU A 133 -1.43 8.49 -6.19
N LYS A 134 -1.10 9.50 -5.38
CA LYS A 134 -1.27 10.91 -5.72
C LYS A 134 0.10 11.52 -5.99
N GLN A 135 0.22 12.29 -7.06
CA GLN A 135 1.44 13.01 -7.37
C GLN A 135 1.59 14.22 -6.43
N ASN A 136 2.78 14.38 -5.86
CA ASN A 136 3.17 15.55 -5.08
C ASN A 136 4.55 16.01 -5.56
N GLY A 137 4.58 16.98 -6.48
CA GLY A 137 5.81 17.37 -7.16
C GLY A 137 6.39 16.22 -8.00
N LEU A 138 7.64 15.85 -7.72
CA LEU A 138 8.36 14.78 -8.42
C LEU A 138 8.15 13.39 -7.78
N ILE A 139 7.48 13.32 -6.63
CA ILE A 139 7.22 12.08 -5.91
C ILE A 139 5.73 11.72 -5.94
N TYR A 140 5.44 10.49 -5.55
CA TYR A 140 4.10 9.97 -5.38
C TYR A 140 3.88 9.56 -3.92
N ILE A 141 2.69 9.86 -3.41
CA ILE A 141 2.28 9.48 -2.06
C ILE A 141 1.17 8.41 -2.18
N PRO A 142 1.27 7.30 -1.43
CA PRO A 142 0.20 6.31 -1.37
C PRO A 142 -1.09 6.89 -0.78
N ILE A 143 -2.21 6.70 -1.49
CA ILE A 143 -3.52 7.20 -1.04
C ILE A 143 -4.53 6.08 -0.75
N SER A 144 -4.39 4.91 -1.39
CA SER A 144 -5.25 3.77 -1.09
C SER A 144 -4.67 2.47 -1.62
N LEU A 145 -4.93 1.39 -0.88
CA LEU A 145 -4.85 0.03 -1.38
C LEU A 145 -6.17 -0.33 -2.08
N LEU A 146 -6.09 -0.91 -3.27
CA LEU A 146 -7.25 -1.29 -4.08
C LEU A 146 -7.28 -2.81 -4.24
N ASN A 147 -8.44 -3.41 -4.04
CA ASN A 147 -8.66 -4.83 -4.30
C ASN A 147 -9.09 -5.02 -5.76
N LEU A 148 -8.26 -5.68 -6.56
CA LEU A 148 -8.50 -5.81 -7.99
C LEU A 148 -9.31 -7.07 -8.36
N SER A 149 -9.69 -7.91 -7.38
CA SER A 149 -10.54 -9.08 -7.64
C SER A 149 -11.96 -8.72 -8.08
N SER A 150 -12.43 -7.53 -7.71
CA SER A 150 -13.79 -7.05 -7.99
C SER A 150 -13.88 -6.06 -9.15
N LYS A 151 -12.76 -5.39 -9.50
CA LYS A 151 -12.74 -4.34 -10.51
C LYS A 151 -11.34 -4.13 -11.05
N GLU A 152 -11.26 -3.92 -12.36
CA GLU A 152 -10.00 -3.66 -13.04
C GLU A 152 -9.64 -2.17 -13.05
N ILE A 153 -8.35 -1.90 -13.18
CA ILE A 153 -7.81 -0.58 -13.53
C ILE A 153 -7.12 -0.67 -14.89
N GLY A 154 -6.79 0.49 -15.47
CA GLY A 154 -6.30 0.61 -16.84
C GLY A 154 -5.07 -0.24 -17.19
N PRO A 155 -4.70 -0.29 -18.49
CA PRO A 155 -3.50 -0.97 -18.93
C PRO A 155 -2.28 -0.40 -18.21
N GLY A 156 -1.27 -1.25 -17.98
CA GLY A 156 -0.06 -0.85 -17.29
C GLY A 156 1.18 -1.37 -18.00
N GLN A 157 2.25 -0.59 -17.97
CA GLN A 157 3.56 -0.99 -18.48
C GLN A 157 4.26 -1.94 -17.51
N LYS A 158 5.16 -2.79 -18.01
CA LYS A 158 6.02 -3.64 -17.16
C LYS A 158 6.87 -2.75 -16.26
N VAL A 159 7.02 -3.15 -14.99
CA VAL A 159 8.15 -2.68 -14.17
C VAL A 159 9.34 -3.56 -14.47
N THR A 160 10.46 -2.92 -14.84
CA THR A 160 11.74 -3.56 -15.18
C THR A 160 12.72 -3.51 -14.01
N GLY A 161 12.54 -2.59 -13.06
CA GLY A 161 13.36 -2.53 -11.85
C GLY A 161 12.68 -1.80 -10.68
N ILE A 162 13.10 -2.13 -9.47
CA ILE A 162 12.73 -1.43 -8.23
C ILE A 162 14.00 -1.07 -7.47
N PHE A 163 14.12 0.21 -7.13
CA PHE A 163 15.23 0.76 -6.37
C PHE A 163 14.71 1.41 -5.10
N SER A 164 15.51 1.35 -4.04
CA SER A 164 15.29 2.04 -2.80
C SER A 164 16.45 2.98 -2.55
N GLU A 165 16.16 4.23 -2.20
CA GLU A 165 17.14 5.21 -1.80
C GLU A 165 16.84 5.62 -0.35
N ASP A 166 17.80 5.44 0.55
CA ASP A 166 17.70 5.94 1.91
C ASP A 166 17.70 7.48 1.90
N LEU A 167 16.69 8.10 2.52
CA LEU A 167 16.51 9.56 2.48
C LEU A 167 17.54 10.32 3.32
N THR A 168 18.25 9.64 4.22
CA THR A 168 19.25 10.25 5.10
C THR A 168 20.66 10.08 4.53
N SER A 169 21.04 8.84 4.18
CA SER A 169 22.38 8.52 3.70
C SER A 169 22.54 8.67 2.18
N GLY A 170 21.43 8.65 1.43
CA GLY A 170 21.44 8.57 -0.04
C GLY A 170 21.84 7.19 -0.58
N GLU A 171 21.98 6.17 0.28
CA GLU A 171 22.36 4.82 -0.13
C GLU A 171 21.31 4.24 -1.08
N LEU A 172 21.76 3.77 -2.25
CA LEU A 172 20.93 3.13 -3.25
C LEU A 172 21.02 1.60 -3.13
N LYS A 173 19.87 0.96 -2.98
CA LYS A 173 19.72 -0.50 -2.96
C LYS A 173 18.74 -0.95 -4.03
N MET A 174 19.16 -1.93 -4.82
CA MET A 174 18.26 -2.62 -5.73
C MET A 174 17.38 -3.60 -4.95
N ILE A 175 16.06 -3.50 -5.11
CA ILE A 175 15.08 -4.42 -4.52
C ILE A 175 14.76 -5.54 -5.51
N MET A 176 14.54 -5.18 -6.77
CA MET A 176 14.11 -6.11 -7.81
C MET A 176 14.71 -5.68 -9.14
N GLU A 177 15.24 -6.65 -9.87
CA GLU A 177 15.65 -6.51 -11.26
C GLU A 177 15.00 -7.62 -12.08
N VAL A 178 14.48 -7.25 -13.24
CA VAL A 178 14.07 -8.22 -14.25
C VAL A 178 15.24 -8.41 -15.19
N ILE A 179 16.06 -9.43 -14.91
CA ILE A 179 17.00 -9.97 -15.89
C ILE A 179 16.14 -10.75 -16.90
N ASP A 180 16.17 -10.32 -18.17
CA ASP A 180 15.50 -10.99 -19.28
C ASP A 180 16.18 -12.34 -19.62
#